data_AF-A0AA35RYL5-F1
#
_entry.id   AF-A0AA35RYL5-F1
#
_cell.length_a   1.000
_cell.length_b   1.000
_cell.length_c   1.000
_cell.angle_alpha   90.00
_cell.angle_beta   90.00
_cell.angle_gamma   90.00
#
_symmetry.space_group_name_H-M   'P 1'
#
loop_
_entity.id
_entity.type
_entity.pdbx_description
1 polymer ?
#
loop_
_entity_poly.entity_id
_entity_poly.type
_entity_poly.pdbx_seq_one_letter_code
_entity_poly.pdbx_strand_id
1 'polypeptide(L)'
;MFTRSLCSRLLWKGEGRSGVWLHLPLPLLHLANEAVGVGFTLHHSSNEARSLVLCAWLEEGSSSRLPHYASHQVGVSGAVWREETGQMLVIQDKYKFVNWKFPGGLAEPSEDIGKPYVQSFSSV
;
A
#
# COMPACT_ATOMS: atom_id res chain seq x y z
N MET A 1 -6.18 -1.12 34.54
CA MET A 1 -6.38 -2.07 33.41
C MET A 1 -5.15 -2.16 32.48
N PHE A 2 -3.91 -2.13 33.02
CA PHE A 2 -2.69 -1.93 32.19
C PHE A 2 -1.68 -3.10 32.20
N THR A 3 -1.98 -4.22 32.86
CA THR A 3 -1.02 -5.33 33.04
C THR A 3 -1.11 -6.43 31.99
N ARG A 4 -2.14 -6.45 31.14
CA ARG A 4 -2.33 -7.51 30.13
C ARG A 4 -1.45 -7.35 28.88
N SER A 5 -1.14 -6.13 28.47
CA SER A 5 -0.43 -5.83 27.20
C SER A 5 1.07 -6.17 27.26
N LEU A 6 1.73 -5.95 28.40
CA LEU A 6 3.12 -6.35 28.59
C LEU A 6 3.28 -7.88 28.63
N CYS A 7 2.32 -8.58 29.25
CA CYS A 7 2.28 -10.04 29.27
C CYS A 7 2.17 -10.66 27.87
N SER A 8 1.36 -10.10 26.97
CA SER A 8 1.25 -10.65 25.61
C SER A 8 2.54 -10.45 24.81
N ARG A 9 3.26 -9.33 24.99
CA ARG A 9 4.52 -9.07 24.27
C ARG A 9 5.66 -9.98 24.75
N LEU A 10 5.77 -10.22 26.06
CA LEU A 10 6.71 -11.19 26.61
C LEU A 10 6.37 -12.63 26.20
N LEU A 11 5.09 -12.96 26.13
CA LEU A 11 4.61 -14.26 25.66
C LEU A 11 4.98 -14.48 24.18
N TRP A 12 4.72 -13.50 23.30
CA TRP A 12 5.10 -13.60 21.89
C TRP A 12 6.62 -13.68 21.67
N LYS A 13 7.40 -12.97 22.50
CA LYS A 13 8.86 -13.14 22.54
C LYS A 13 9.25 -14.56 22.98
N GLY A 14 8.61 -15.09 24.02
CA GLY A 14 8.84 -16.46 24.51
C GLY A 14 8.45 -17.54 23.50
N GLU A 15 7.49 -17.25 22.63
CA GLU A 15 7.10 -18.09 21.48
C GLU A 15 8.05 -17.95 20.27
N GLY A 16 9.08 -17.11 20.35
CA GLY A 16 10.06 -16.91 19.27
C GLY A 16 9.53 -16.09 18.10
N ARG A 17 8.48 -15.27 18.28
CA ARG A 17 7.98 -14.39 17.21
C ARG A 17 8.89 -13.18 17.03
N SER A 18 9.31 -12.91 15.79
CA SER A 18 10.14 -11.74 15.47
C SER A 18 9.35 -10.45 15.25
N GLY A 19 8.10 -10.56 14.79
CA GLY A 19 7.25 -9.42 14.50
C GLY A 19 5.77 -9.75 14.69
N VAL A 20 4.98 -8.74 15.07
CA VAL A 20 3.56 -8.88 15.36
C VAL A 20 2.77 -7.81 14.61
N TRP A 21 1.63 -8.23 14.06
CA TRP A 21 0.66 -7.36 13.40
C TRP A 21 -0.60 -7.28 14.26
N LEU A 22 -1.13 -6.07 14.40
CA LEU A 22 -2.35 -5.79 15.13
C LEU A 22 -3.31 -5.04 14.20
N HIS A 23 -4.45 -5.69 13.91
CA HIS A 23 -5.51 -5.11 13.10
C HIS A 23 -6.59 -4.54 14.03
N LEU A 24 -6.74 -3.22 14.02
CA LEU A 24 -7.76 -2.51 14.79
C LEU A 24 -8.91 -2.11 13.87
N PRO A 25 -10.09 -2.77 13.94
CA PRO A 25 -11.27 -2.32 13.23
C PRO A 25 -11.73 -0.96 13.78
N LEU A 26 -12.50 -0.19 12.99
CA LEU A 26 -12.93 1.17 13.38
C LEU A 26 -13.44 1.32 14.82
N PRO A 27 -14.30 0.43 15.37
CA PRO A 27 -14.81 0.58 16.74
C PRO A 27 -13.72 0.51 17.83
N LEU A 28 -12.58 -0.12 17.52
CA LEU A 28 -11.45 -0.31 18.44
C LEU A 28 -10.31 0.69 18.22
N LEU A 29 -10.47 1.68 17.33
CA LEU A 29 -9.41 2.67 17.06
C LEU A 29 -9.01 3.49 18.28
N HIS A 30 -9.89 3.64 19.27
CA HIS A 30 -9.56 4.29 20.53
C HIS A 30 -8.41 3.59 21.30
N LEU A 31 -8.14 2.31 21.00
CA LEU A 31 -7.03 1.54 21.56
C LEU A 31 -5.70 1.75 20.82
N ALA A 32 -5.67 2.52 19.73
CA ALA A 32 -4.45 2.71 18.94
C ALA A 32 -3.34 3.39 19.75
N ASN A 33 -3.69 4.42 20.53
CA ASN A 33 -2.71 5.10 21.40
C ASN A 33 -2.11 4.15 22.44
N GLU A 34 -2.94 3.25 22.99
CA GLU A 34 -2.47 2.25 23.96
C GLU A 34 -1.50 1.25 23.32
N ALA A 35 -1.81 0.79 22.10
CA ALA A 35 -0.93 -0.09 21.35
C ALA A 35 0.41 0.60 21.02
N VAL A 36 0.39 1.87 20.62
CA VAL A 36 1.60 2.66 20.38
C VAL A 36 2.41 2.83 21.67
N GLY A 37 1.75 3.08 22.80
CA GLY A 37 2.39 3.20 24.12
C GLY A 37 3.16 1.94 24.56
N VAL A 38 2.79 0.76 24.04
CA VAL A 38 3.52 -0.50 24.30
C VAL A 38 4.45 -0.92 23.16
N GLY A 39 4.76 -0.02 22.23
CA GLY A 39 5.79 -0.18 21.20
C GLY A 39 5.31 -0.70 19.84
N PHE A 40 4.01 -0.64 19.55
CA PHE A 40 3.53 -0.76 18.17
C PHE A 40 3.74 0.55 17.40
N THR A 41 3.86 0.43 16.09
CA THR A 41 3.98 1.54 15.15
C THR A 41 2.91 1.46 14.07
N LEU A 42 2.55 2.59 13.47
CA LEU A 42 1.60 2.63 12.36
C LEU A 42 2.22 1.97 11.11
N HIS A 43 1.46 1.13 10.42
CA HIS A 43 1.90 0.56 9.15
C HIS A 43 1.04 1.02 7.97
N HIS A 44 -0.26 0.75 7.98
CA HIS A 44 -1.18 1.20 6.93
C HIS A 44 -2.63 1.17 7.44
N SER A 45 -3.55 1.80 6.71
CA SER A 45 -4.99 1.63 6.89
C SER A 45 -5.58 0.93 5.67
N SER A 46 -6.66 0.19 5.87
CA SER A 46 -7.45 -0.40 4.79
C SER A 46 -8.86 0.16 4.86
N ASN A 47 -9.30 0.79 3.76
CA ASN A 47 -10.67 1.25 3.61
C ASN A 47 -11.64 0.08 3.42
N GLU A 48 -11.23 -0.95 2.68
CA GLU A 48 -12.01 -2.18 2.44
C GLU A 48 -12.26 -2.94 3.74
N ALA A 49 -11.19 -3.18 4.51
CA ALA A 49 -11.29 -3.89 5.80
C ALA A 49 -11.74 -2.96 6.95
N ARG A 50 -11.86 -1.65 6.70
CA ARG A 50 -12.24 -0.64 7.70
C ARG A 50 -11.40 -0.75 8.97
N SER A 51 -10.08 -0.78 8.81
CA SER A 51 -9.16 -1.04 9.92
C SER A 51 -7.85 -0.27 9.82
N LEU A 52 -7.25 0.04 10.97
CA LEU A 52 -5.86 0.46 11.10
C LEU A 52 -4.97 -0.75 11.39
N VAL A 53 -3.87 -0.87 10.69
CA VAL A 53 -2.87 -1.92 10.89
C VAL A 53 -1.64 -1.33 11.57
N LEU A 54 -1.30 -1.92 12.71
CA LEU A 54 -0.14 -1.62 13.52
C LEU A 54 0.85 -2.78 13.48
N CYS A 55 2.14 -2.50 13.61
CA CYS A 55 3.16 -3.54 13.71
C CYS A 55 4.20 -3.26 14.80
N ALA A 56 4.78 -4.33 15.35
CA ALA A 56 5.88 -4.26 16.29
C ALA A 56 6.95 -5.29 15.92
N TRP A 57 8.20 -4.87 15.84
CA TRP A 57 9.36 -5.76 15.81
C TRP A 57 9.75 -6.14 17.24
N LEU A 58 10.04 -7.41 17.47
CA LEU A 58 10.30 -7.98 18.80
C LEU A 58 11.74 -8.43 19.00
N GLU A 59 12.49 -8.71 17.92
CA GLU A 59 13.92 -9.04 18.02
C GLU A 59 14.74 -7.78 18.32
N GLU A 60 15.54 -7.83 19.38
CA GLU A 60 16.47 -6.77 19.75
C GLU A 60 17.82 -6.98 19.04
N GLY A 61 18.44 -5.91 18.57
CA GLY A 61 19.75 -5.95 17.89
C GLY A 61 19.71 -6.33 16.41
N SER A 62 18.55 -6.68 15.85
CA SER A 62 18.35 -6.87 14.41
C SER A 62 17.54 -5.73 13.80
N SER A 63 17.80 -5.41 12.53
CA SER A 63 16.91 -4.53 11.78
C SER A 63 15.58 -5.23 11.53
N SER A 64 14.49 -4.47 11.60
CA SER A 64 13.15 -4.98 11.31
C SER A 64 13.09 -5.55 9.90
N ARG A 65 12.59 -6.78 9.76
CA ARG A 65 12.29 -7.41 8.46
C ARG A 65 10.82 -7.23 8.05
N LEU A 66 10.06 -6.41 8.77
CA LEU A 66 8.70 -6.06 8.37
C LEU A 66 8.76 -5.26 7.06
N PRO A 67 7.87 -5.53 6.09
CA PRO A 67 7.75 -4.71 4.90
C PRO A 67 7.55 -3.24 5.26
N HIS A 68 8.07 -2.35 4.41
CA HIS A 68 7.78 -0.93 4.53
C HIS A 68 6.37 -0.63 3.99
N TYR A 69 5.80 0.50 4.44
CA TYR A 69 4.59 1.05 3.84
C TYR A 69 4.81 1.41 2.36
N ALA A 70 3.71 1.57 1.61
CA ALA A 70 3.78 1.94 0.19
C ALA A 70 4.49 3.30 0.03
N SER A 71 5.67 3.29 -0.58
CA SER A 71 6.56 4.46 -0.65
C SER A 71 6.50 5.20 -1.99
N HIS A 72 5.97 4.57 -3.04
CA HIS A 72 5.95 5.10 -4.39
C HIS A 72 4.56 4.90 -5.02
N GLN A 73 4.20 5.83 -5.89
CA GLN A 73 3.10 5.63 -6.85
C GLN A 73 3.69 5.10 -8.15
N VAL A 74 3.00 4.14 -8.76
CA VAL A 74 3.41 3.54 -10.04
C VAL A 74 2.50 4.09 -11.12
N GLY A 75 3.10 4.76 -12.11
CA GLY A 75 2.42 5.18 -13.34
C GLY A 75 2.73 4.19 -14.46
N VAL A 76 1.71 3.81 -15.23
CA VAL A 76 1.83 2.88 -16.36
C VAL A 76 1.30 3.57 -17.61
N SER A 77 2.01 3.41 -18.72
CA SER A 77 1.61 3.94 -20.02
C SER A 77 1.87 2.90 -21.12
N GLY A 78 0.93 2.81 -22.06
CA GLY A 78 1.00 1.87 -23.18
C GLY A 78 1.32 2.59 -24.49
N ALA A 79 2.22 2.01 -25.28
CA ALA A 79 2.42 2.38 -26.66
C ALA A 79 1.60 1.45 -27.56
N VAL A 80 0.71 2.01 -28.38
CA VAL A 80 -0.08 1.27 -29.36
C VAL A 80 0.27 1.84 -30.73
N TRP A 81 0.68 1.01 -31.67
CA TRP A 81 0.99 1.44 -33.03
C TRP A 81 0.40 0.49 -34.07
N ARG A 82 0.19 1.01 -35.27
CA ARG A 82 -0.18 0.24 -36.46
C ARG A 82 1.10 -0.17 -37.18
N GLU A 83 1.35 -1.47 -37.32
CA GLU A 83 2.59 -1.96 -37.95
C GLU A 83 2.70 -1.53 -39.41
N GLU A 84 1.59 -1.54 -40.16
CA GLU A 84 1.63 -1.27 -41.60
C GLU A 84 1.96 0.19 -41.93
N THR A 85 1.58 1.13 -41.07
CA THR A 85 1.77 2.57 -41.30
C THR A 85 2.81 3.20 -40.39
N GLY A 86 3.26 2.50 -39.35
CA GLY A 86 4.12 3.05 -38.30
C GLY A 86 3.47 4.16 -37.46
N GLN A 87 2.15 4.36 -37.58
CA GLN A 87 1.43 5.38 -36.81
C GLN A 87 1.17 4.92 -35.38
N MET A 88 1.20 5.86 -34.44
CA MET A 88 1.11 5.58 -33.01
C MET A 88 -0.06 6.31 -32.37
N LEU A 89 -0.73 5.66 -31.43
CA LEU A 89 -1.81 6.23 -30.65
C LEU A 89 -1.24 7.15 -29.56
N VAL A 90 -1.68 8.41 -29.58
CA VAL A 90 -1.38 9.42 -28.58
C VAL A 90 -2.66 10.12 -28.15
N ILE A 91 -2.66 10.65 -26.93
CA ILE A 91 -3.76 11.43 -26.37
C ILE A 91 -3.29 12.85 -26.06
N GLN A 92 -4.24 13.77 -26.00
CA GLN A 92 -4.02 15.14 -25.56
C GLN A 92 -5.12 15.51 -24.56
N ASP A 93 -4.73 16.15 -23.45
CA ASP A 93 -5.67 16.57 -22.45
C ASP A 93 -6.55 17.71 -22.99
N LYS A 94 -7.87 17.56 -22.86
CA LYS A 94 -8.88 18.51 -23.36
C LYS A 94 -8.65 19.97 -22.95
N TYR A 95 -8.00 20.20 -21.81
CA TYR A 95 -7.77 21.54 -21.25
C TYR A 95 -6.28 21.92 -21.19
N LYS A 96 -5.38 21.09 -21.72
CA LYS A 96 -3.93 21.34 -21.78
C LYS A 96 -3.39 20.92 -23.14
N PHE A 97 -3.51 21.82 -24.12
CA PHE A 97 -3.18 21.59 -25.53
C PHE A 97 -1.69 21.57 -25.86
N VAL A 98 -0.80 21.34 -24.89
CA VAL A 98 0.63 21.62 -25.06
C VAL A 98 1.45 20.37 -25.39
N ASN A 99 1.01 19.17 -25.00
CA ASN A 99 1.79 17.94 -25.18
C ASN A 99 0.91 16.75 -25.61
N TRP A 100 1.32 16.07 -26.68
CA TRP A 100 0.84 14.72 -27.02
C TRP A 100 1.58 13.72 -26.14
N LYS A 101 0.84 12.81 -25.51
CA LYS A 101 1.40 11.79 -24.62
C LYS A 101 0.83 10.41 -24.92
N PHE A 102 1.52 9.38 -24.47
CA PHE A 102 0.97 8.03 -24.51
C PHE A 102 -0.24 7.89 -23.58
N PRO A 103 -1.23 7.06 -23.97
CA PRO A 103 -2.31 6.70 -23.07
C PRO A 103 -1.74 5.96 -21.85
N GLY A 104 -2.26 6.27 -20.67
CA GLY A 104 -1.74 5.75 -19.42
C GLY A 104 -2.40 6.40 -18.21
N GLY A 105 -2.02 5.92 -17.02
CA GLY A 105 -2.54 6.40 -15.75
C GLY A 105 -1.74 5.83 -14.57
N LEU A 106 -2.27 6.03 -13.36
CA LEU A 106 -1.71 5.43 -12.15
C LEU A 106 -2.24 3.99 -12.04
N ALA A 107 -1.36 3.06 -11.71
CA ALA A 107 -1.75 1.69 -11.40
C ALA A 107 -2.37 1.65 -10.00
N GLU A 108 -3.48 0.92 -9.88
CA GLU A 108 -4.09 0.66 -8.58
C GLU A 108 -3.29 -0.40 -7.80
N PRO A 109 -3.35 -0.39 -6.46
CA PRO A 109 -2.76 -1.46 -5.66
C PRO A 109 -3.26 -2.83 -6.14
N SER A 110 -2.35 -3.79 -6.26
CA SER A 110 -2.58 -5.16 -6.76
C SER A 110 -2.98 -5.30 -8.25
N GLU A 111 -2.96 -4.21 -9.03
CA GLU A 111 -3.15 -4.31 -10.48
C GLU A 111 -1.94 -4.98 -11.16
N ASP A 112 -2.22 -5.86 -12.13
CA ASP A 112 -1.21 -6.51 -12.95
C ASP A 112 -0.79 -5.58 -14.10
N ILE A 113 0.45 -5.08 -14.01
CA ILE A 113 1.04 -4.15 -14.98
C ILE A 113 1.16 -4.80 -16.39
N GLY A 114 1.26 -6.13 -16.46
CA GLY A 114 1.40 -6.85 -17.72
C GLY A 114 0.10 -7.00 -18.50
N LYS A 115 -1.05 -6.74 -17.87
CA LYS A 115 -2.33 -6.73 -18.58
C LYS A 115 -2.46 -5.44 -19.38
N PRO A 116 -3.05 -5.50 -20.59
CA PRO A 116 -3.37 -4.29 -21.35
C PRO A 116 -4.13 -3.34 -20.43
N TYR A 117 -3.57 -2.14 -20.22
CA TYR A 117 -4.10 -1.13 -19.32
C TYR A 117 -5.38 -0.52 -19.95
N VAL A 118 -6.49 -1.27 -19.87
CA VAL A 118 -7.73 -0.98 -20.61
C VAL A 118 -8.54 0.13 -19.94
N GLN A 119 -8.34 0.37 -18.64
CA GLN A 119 -9.16 1.30 -17.85
C GLN A 119 -9.14 2.75 -18.36
N SER A 120 -8.08 3.19 -19.05
CA SER A 120 -7.96 4.58 -19.51
C SER A 120 -8.30 4.79 -20.98
N PHE A 121 -8.68 3.75 -21.73
CA PHE A 121 -9.09 3.90 -23.14
C PHE A 121 -10.58 4.24 -23.30
N SER A 122 -11.42 4.02 -22.28
CA SER A 122 -12.88 4.23 -22.37
C SER A 122 -13.36 5.62 -21.99
N SER A 123 -12.45 6.51 -21.55
CA SER A 123 -12.81 7.82 -20.98
C SER A 123 -12.20 9.01 -21.72
N VAL A 124 -11.64 8.78 -22.91
CA VAL A 124 -11.17 9.81 -23.86
C VAL A 124 -12.14 9.99 -25.02
#